data_AF-A0A0G0XLE2-F1
#
_entry.id   AF-A0A0G0XLE2-F1
#
_cell.length_a   1.000
_cell.length_b   1.000
_cell.length_c   1.000
_cell.angle_alpha   90.00
_cell.angle_beta   90.00
_cell.angle_gamma   90.00
#
_symmetry.space_group_name_H-M   'P 1'
#
loop_
_entity.id
_entity.type
_entity.pdbx_description
1 polymer ?
#
loop_
_entity_poly.entity_id
_entity_poly.type
_entity_poly.pdbx_seq_one_letter_code
_entity_poly.pdbx_strand_id
1 'polypeptide(L)'
;MELNSKEKMLSETKSLLEESHLIKNPLSGKYTIHHKGDGKCGIEPCPFCEGNEKLTPSEITARRDNGWPNQPGWRIRVVPDKNPIFRVEKQKRLGMDIYDFISATGANEIIVESSRHDDTWPNMPAEKIKEILGVFGERISDLKKDGNIRQVLVYKNYGSGTRVKITHPHAVVVGSPVISSAMKEKLWHLKKHFNSKNRCLLCDILGVEEKNGERIIMESRSHILLAPPWSRVPYEMLVLPKRHEPFFEESFFDLEFAAMLKTAIMKLNAVVTGEEDGVSYTMVVYTAPNQNACWSKWQTLREDFHWHIEIIPRIRLYSSFEIATGFHINNVLPEEAAEVLRKA
;
A
#
# COMPACT_ATOMS: atom_id res chain seq x y z
N MET A 1 -42.89 2.39 -24.43
CA MET A 1 -41.54 3.00 -24.32
C MET A 1 -40.80 2.63 -23.04
N GLU A 2 -41.46 2.20 -21.95
CA GLU A 2 -40.78 1.83 -20.68
C GLU A 2 -40.16 0.41 -20.63
N LEU A 3 -40.64 -0.53 -21.43
CA LEU A 3 -40.06 -1.89 -21.49
C LEU A 3 -38.61 -1.88 -22.00
N ASN A 4 -38.29 -0.97 -22.92
CA ASN A 4 -36.97 -0.82 -23.54
C ASN A 4 -35.93 -0.25 -22.56
N SER A 5 -36.34 0.49 -21.51
CA SER A 5 -35.40 1.01 -20.50
C SER A 5 -35.03 -0.04 -19.45
N LYS A 6 -35.99 -0.87 -19.03
CA LYS A 6 -35.72 -1.99 -18.10
C LYS A 6 -34.86 -3.08 -18.72
N GLU A 7 -35.12 -3.45 -19.97
CA GLU A 7 -34.30 -4.44 -20.69
C GLU A 7 -32.88 -3.93 -20.95
N LYS A 8 -32.74 -2.64 -21.30
CA LYS A 8 -31.44 -2.00 -21.45
C LYS A 8 -30.66 -1.95 -20.12
N MET A 9 -31.33 -1.59 -19.03
CA MET A 9 -30.74 -1.63 -17.68
C MET A 9 -30.28 -3.05 -17.33
N LEU A 10 -31.12 -4.08 -17.52
CA LEU A 10 -30.75 -5.47 -17.24
C LEU A 10 -29.56 -5.95 -18.08
N SER A 11 -29.48 -5.53 -19.34
CA SER A 11 -28.39 -5.85 -20.27
C SER A 11 -27.07 -5.19 -19.83
N GLU A 12 -27.10 -3.89 -19.50
CA GLU A 12 -25.94 -3.15 -18.99
C GLU A 12 -25.46 -3.70 -17.64
N THR A 13 -26.40 -4.12 -16.77
CA THR A 13 -26.10 -4.81 -15.52
C THR A 13 -25.37 -6.12 -15.77
N LYS A 14 -25.89 -6.99 -16.65
CA LYS A 14 -25.27 -8.29 -16.94
C LYS A 14 -23.84 -8.12 -17.45
N SER A 15 -23.62 -7.17 -18.36
CA SER A 15 -22.29 -6.84 -18.86
C SER A 15 -21.33 -6.38 -17.75
N LEU A 16 -21.78 -5.51 -16.83
CA LEU A 16 -20.94 -5.06 -15.69
C LEU A 16 -20.63 -6.16 -14.67
N LEU A 17 -21.58 -7.07 -14.43
CA LEU A 17 -21.40 -8.19 -13.49
C LEU A 17 -20.51 -9.30 -14.05
N GLU A 18 -20.38 -9.40 -15.37
CA GLU A 18 -19.45 -10.31 -16.03
C GLU A 18 -17.99 -9.85 -15.92
N GLU A 19 -17.77 -8.53 -15.78
CA GLU A 19 -16.47 -7.88 -15.59
C GLU A 19 -16.08 -7.73 -14.09
N SER A 20 -14.83 -7.34 -13.83
CA SER A 20 -14.41 -7.01 -12.45
C SER A 20 -15.10 -5.72 -11.99
N HIS A 21 -15.73 -5.76 -10.82
CA HIS A 21 -16.54 -4.66 -10.32
C HIS A 21 -16.49 -4.55 -8.80
N LEU A 22 -16.85 -3.38 -8.29
CA LEU A 22 -16.96 -3.08 -6.87
C LEU A 22 -18.43 -3.02 -6.47
N ILE A 23 -18.77 -3.72 -5.39
CA ILE A 23 -20.08 -3.65 -4.74
C ILE A 23 -19.91 -2.98 -3.38
N LYS A 24 -20.68 -1.94 -3.12
CA LYS A 24 -20.70 -1.29 -1.82
C LYS A 24 -21.66 -2.02 -0.88
N ASN A 25 -21.15 -2.45 0.28
CA ASN A 25 -21.98 -2.97 1.36
C ASN A 25 -22.70 -1.79 2.06
N PRO A 26 -24.04 -1.72 2.04
CA PRO A 26 -24.78 -0.60 2.62
C PRO A 26 -24.69 -0.54 4.15
N LEU A 27 -24.45 -1.66 4.84
CA LEU A 27 -24.38 -1.72 6.30
C LEU A 27 -23.07 -1.17 6.86
N SER A 28 -21.96 -1.50 6.22
CA SER A 28 -20.61 -1.12 6.71
C SER A 28 -19.97 0.01 5.89
N GLY A 29 -20.54 0.34 4.72
CA GLY A 29 -19.91 1.23 3.76
C GLY A 29 -18.62 0.67 3.13
N LYS A 30 -18.23 -0.58 3.43
CA LYS A 30 -17.08 -1.28 2.84
C LYS A 30 -17.37 -1.67 1.39
N TYR A 31 -16.34 -1.67 0.56
CA TYR A 31 -16.43 -2.16 -0.81
C TYR A 31 -15.89 -3.58 -0.88
N THR A 32 -16.64 -4.46 -1.52
CA THR A 32 -16.19 -5.79 -1.93
C THR A 32 -15.83 -5.73 -3.40
N ILE A 33 -14.66 -6.27 -3.75
CA ILE A 33 -14.23 -6.37 -5.14
C ILE A 33 -14.51 -7.79 -5.63
N HIS A 34 -15.34 -7.90 -6.67
CA HIS A 34 -15.55 -9.15 -7.38
C HIS A 34 -14.57 -9.21 -8.55
N HIS A 35 -13.62 -10.14 -8.47
CA HIS A 35 -12.59 -10.33 -9.47
C HIS A 35 -12.42 -11.82 -9.74
N LYS A 36 -12.67 -12.25 -10.99
CA LYS A 36 -12.36 -13.61 -11.43
C LYS A 36 -10.88 -13.64 -11.80
N GLY A 37 -10.04 -13.95 -10.82
CA GLY A 37 -8.62 -14.18 -11.07
C GLY A 37 -8.41 -15.57 -11.67
N ASP A 38 -7.55 -15.65 -12.68
CA ASP A 38 -7.05 -16.91 -13.21
C ASP A 38 -6.21 -17.53 -12.08
N GLY A 39 -6.75 -18.49 -11.32
CA GLY A 39 -6.09 -19.07 -10.13
C GLY A 39 -4.69 -19.68 -10.36
N LYS A 40 -4.15 -19.60 -11.58
CA LYS A 40 -2.81 -20.00 -11.99
C LYS A 40 -1.79 -18.94 -11.60
N CYS A 41 -1.12 -19.13 -10.47
CA CYS A 41 0.18 -18.49 -10.26
C CYS A 41 1.02 -19.35 -9.31
N GLY A 42 2.32 -19.41 -9.59
CA GLY A 42 3.20 -20.55 -9.33
C GLY A 42 3.81 -20.96 -10.68
N ILE A 43 4.40 -19.98 -11.37
CA ILE A 43 4.94 -20.16 -12.71
C ILE A 43 6.44 -20.25 -12.53
N GLU A 44 6.96 -21.47 -12.62
CA GLU A 44 8.34 -21.67 -13.05
C GLU A 44 8.36 -21.65 -14.58
N PRO A 45 9.24 -20.86 -15.21
CA PRO A 45 10.23 -19.97 -14.58
C PRO A 45 9.60 -18.67 -14.05
N CYS A 46 10.22 -18.06 -13.03
CA CYS A 46 9.74 -16.82 -12.42
C CYS A 46 9.64 -15.68 -13.46
N PRO A 47 8.48 -15.02 -13.63
CA PRO A 47 8.30 -13.97 -14.64
C PRO A 47 9.06 -12.68 -14.33
N PHE A 48 9.52 -12.49 -13.10
CA PHE A 48 10.21 -11.29 -12.65
C PHE A 48 11.73 -11.38 -12.72
N CYS A 49 12.30 -12.57 -12.93
CA CYS A 49 13.73 -12.69 -13.20
C CYS A 49 14.11 -11.99 -14.51
N GLU A 50 15.31 -11.41 -14.53
CA GLU A 50 15.93 -10.91 -15.76
C GLU A 50 16.05 -12.01 -16.82
N GLY A 51 15.78 -11.68 -18.07
CA GLY A 51 15.70 -12.62 -19.20
C GLY A 51 14.30 -13.22 -19.41
N ASN A 52 13.39 -13.05 -18.44
CA ASN A 52 12.00 -13.50 -18.54
C ASN A 52 11.01 -12.36 -18.84
N GLU A 53 11.47 -11.23 -19.38
CA GLU A 53 10.63 -10.03 -19.61
C GLU A 53 9.41 -10.32 -20.50
N LYS A 54 9.52 -11.28 -21.42
CA LYS A 54 8.41 -11.76 -22.27
C LYS A 54 7.25 -12.41 -21.50
N LEU A 55 7.45 -12.80 -20.24
CA LEU A 55 6.43 -13.41 -19.39
C LEU A 55 5.56 -12.37 -18.66
N THR A 56 5.99 -11.11 -18.67
CA THR A 56 5.24 -9.96 -18.15
C THR A 56 4.65 -9.12 -19.30
N PRO A 57 3.61 -8.32 -19.06
CA PRO A 57 3.22 -7.28 -20.01
C PRO A 57 4.36 -6.26 -20.22
N SER A 58 4.26 -5.45 -21.27
CA SER A 58 5.26 -4.43 -21.58
C SER A 58 5.48 -3.48 -20.41
N GLU A 59 6.74 -3.18 -20.12
CA GLU A 59 7.11 -2.27 -19.05
C GLU A 59 6.54 -0.87 -19.26
N ILE A 60 6.05 -0.28 -18.18
CA ILE A 60 5.63 1.12 -18.11
C ILE A 60 6.87 2.01 -17.97
N THR A 61 7.78 1.62 -17.10
CA THR A 61 9.08 2.29 -16.91
C THR A 61 10.07 1.33 -16.27
N ALA A 62 11.36 1.62 -16.44
CA ALA A 62 12.44 0.86 -15.81
C ALA A 62 13.61 1.78 -15.45
N ARG A 63 14.34 1.41 -14.39
CA ARG A 63 15.67 1.92 -14.09
C ARG A 63 16.67 0.95 -14.68
N ARG A 64 17.60 1.43 -15.50
CA ARG A 64 18.50 0.61 -16.32
C ARG A 64 19.94 1.08 -16.19
N ASP A 65 20.87 0.13 -16.24
CA ASP A 65 22.29 0.41 -16.48
C ASP A 65 22.57 0.45 -17.99
N ASN A 66 21.94 -0.46 -18.74
CA ASN A 66 22.07 -0.59 -20.18
C ASN A 66 20.83 -1.32 -20.75
N GLY A 67 20.87 -1.58 -22.06
CA GLY A 67 19.84 -2.33 -22.76
C GLY A 67 18.62 -1.50 -23.18
N TRP A 68 17.64 -2.20 -23.75
CA TRP A 68 16.42 -1.63 -24.34
C TRP A 68 15.19 -1.98 -23.50
N PRO A 69 14.07 -1.25 -23.64
CA PRO A 69 12.83 -1.61 -22.97
C PRO A 69 12.41 -3.07 -23.22
N ASN A 70 11.93 -3.75 -22.17
CA ASN A 70 11.53 -5.17 -22.21
C ASN A 70 12.68 -6.14 -22.53
N GLN A 71 13.93 -5.74 -22.27
CA GLN A 71 15.13 -6.58 -22.36
C GLN A 71 15.92 -6.53 -21.04
N PRO A 72 16.89 -7.44 -20.82
CA PRO A 72 17.85 -7.37 -19.73
C PRO A 72 18.60 -6.02 -19.62
N GLY A 73 19.26 -5.79 -18.49
CA GLY A 73 20.00 -4.56 -18.16
C GLY A 73 19.25 -3.61 -17.22
N TRP A 74 18.11 -4.05 -16.69
CA TRP A 74 17.31 -3.27 -15.74
C TRP A 74 17.65 -3.62 -14.29
N ARG A 75 17.58 -2.60 -13.43
CA ARG A 75 17.71 -2.72 -11.98
C ARG A 75 16.33 -2.78 -11.31
N ILE A 76 15.40 -1.93 -11.74
CA ILE A 76 14.02 -1.87 -11.24
C ILE A 76 13.11 -1.78 -12.46
N ARG A 77 11.98 -2.49 -12.46
CA ARG A 77 11.06 -2.49 -13.60
C ARG A 77 9.62 -2.40 -13.11
N VAL A 78 8.83 -1.54 -13.75
CA VAL A 78 7.40 -1.39 -13.46
C VAL A 78 6.62 -1.95 -14.63
N VAL A 79 5.74 -2.92 -14.36
CA VAL A 79 4.90 -3.57 -15.37
C VAL A 79 3.44 -3.52 -14.94
N PRO A 80 2.47 -3.50 -15.87
CA PRO A 80 1.07 -3.76 -15.53
C PRO A 80 0.92 -5.14 -14.89
N ASP A 81 0.04 -5.27 -13.92
CA ASP A 81 -0.36 -6.59 -13.41
C ASP A 81 -1.08 -7.37 -14.51
N LYS A 82 -0.74 -8.65 -14.68
CA LYS A 82 -1.39 -9.55 -15.64
C LYS A 82 -2.81 -9.91 -15.21
N ASN A 83 -3.09 -9.88 -13.90
CA ASN A 83 -4.41 -10.13 -13.31
C ASN A 83 -4.87 -8.89 -12.52
N PRO A 84 -5.08 -7.75 -13.21
CA PRO A 84 -5.32 -6.49 -12.53
C PRO A 84 -6.71 -6.48 -11.89
N ILE A 85 -6.77 -6.03 -10.64
CA ILE A 85 -8.03 -5.78 -9.93
C ILE A 85 -8.78 -4.62 -10.58
N PHE A 86 -8.06 -3.55 -10.93
CA PHE A 86 -8.55 -2.37 -11.61
C PHE A 86 -7.91 -2.23 -13.00
N ARG A 87 -8.72 -1.98 -14.02
CA ARG A 87 -8.32 -1.85 -15.43
C ARG A 87 -8.44 -0.41 -15.93
N VAL A 88 -7.62 -0.04 -16.90
CA VAL A 88 -7.68 1.28 -17.55
C VAL A 88 -8.81 1.29 -18.58
N GLU A 89 -10.05 1.38 -18.10
CA GLU A 89 -11.27 1.40 -18.92
C GLU A 89 -12.17 2.59 -18.54
N LYS A 90 -13.16 2.96 -19.36
CA LYS A 90 -14.08 4.05 -19.00
C LYS A 90 -14.86 3.72 -17.72
N GLN A 91 -14.86 4.64 -16.76
CA GLN A 91 -15.60 4.46 -15.52
C GLN A 91 -17.12 4.41 -15.79
N LYS A 92 -17.78 3.37 -15.30
CA LYS A 92 -19.23 3.21 -15.27
C LYS A 92 -19.69 3.14 -13.82
N ARG A 93 -20.83 3.77 -13.53
CA ARG A 93 -21.51 3.68 -12.23
C ARG A 93 -22.96 3.31 -12.47
N LEU A 94 -23.45 2.33 -11.72
CA LEU A 94 -24.80 1.83 -11.84
C LEU A 94 -25.39 1.67 -10.43
N GLY A 95 -26.54 2.28 -10.18
CA GLY A 95 -27.33 2.04 -8.98
C GLY A 95 -28.44 1.05 -9.29
N MET A 96 -28.61 0.02 -8.46
CA MET A 96 -29.70 -0.95 -8.53
C MET A 96 -30.33 -1.09 -7.15
N ASP A 97 -31.52 -0.52 -6.98
CA ASP A 97 -32.21 -0.42 -5.69
C ASP A 97 -31.29 0.17 -4.61
N ILE A 98 -30.89 -0.65 -3.63
CA ILE A 98 -30.01 -0.25 -2.52
C ILE A 98 -28.52 -0.52 -2.79
N TYR A 99 -28.17 -1.11 -3.94
CA TYR A 99 -26.81 -1.52 -4.28
C TYR A 99 -26.16 -0.59 -5.30
N ASP A 100 -24.97 -0.12 -4.96
CA ASP A 100 -24.13 0.69 -5.85
C ASP A 100 -23.03 -0.17 -6.47
N PHE A 101 -22.96 -0.19 -7.80
CA PHE A 101 -21.93 -0.83 -8.60
C PHE A 101 -21.04 0.21 -9.26
N ILE A 102 -19.73 -0.04 -9.22
CA ILE A 102 -18.73 0.80 -9.89
C ILE A 102 -17.83 -0.14 -10.69
N SER A 103 -17.61 0.16 -11.98
CA SER A 103 -16.61 -0.57 -12.77
C SER A 103 -15.26 -0.48 -12.06
N ALA A 104 -14.47 -1.55 -12.13
CA ALA A 104 -13.11 -1.54 -11.59
C ALA A 104 -12.15 -0.74 -12.49
N THR A 105 -12.48 0.52 -12.77
CA THR A 105 -11.61 1.43 -13.52
C THR A 105 -10.50 1.94 -12.62
N GLY A 106 -9.24 1.81 -13.02
CA GLY A 106 -8.09 2.26 -12.26
C GLY A 106 -6.79 1.64 -12.79
N ALA A 107 -5.85 1.38 -11.90
CA ALA A 107 -4.56 0.79 -12.27
C ALA A 107 -4.10 -0.24 -11.24
N ASN A 108 -3.51 -1.32 -11.73
CA ASN A 108 -2.73 -2.28 -10.95
C ASN A 108 -1.37 -2.45 -11.62
N GLU A 109 -0.31 -2.04 -10.94
CA GLU A 109 1.06 -2.09 -11.43
C GLU A 109 1.91 -2.89 -10.44
N ILE A 110 2.86 -3.65 -10.97
CA ILE A 110 3.86 -4.37 -10.20
C ILE A 110 5.20 -3.66 -10.38
N ILE A 111 5.83 -3.31 -9.26
CA ILE A 111 7.20 -2.80 -9.21
C ILE A 111 8.10 -3.96 -8.85
N VAL A 112 8.82 -4.48 -9.83
CA VAL A 112 9.87 -5.48 -9.63
C VAL A 112 11.12 -4.76 -9.13
N GLU A 113 11.50 -5.04 -7.89
CA GLU A 113 12.45 -4.23 -7.12
C GLU A 113 13.91 -4.58 -7.42
N SER A 114 14.20 -5.77 -7.95
CA SER A 114 15.54 -6.19 -8.38
C SER A 114 15.46 -7.07 -9.61
N SER A 115 16.54 -7.16 -10.38
CA SER A 115 16.70 -8.19 -11.42
C SER A 115 17.04 -9.58 -10.82
N ARG A 116 17.52 -9.60 -9.58
CA ARG A 116 17.93 -10.81 -8.86
C ARG A 116 16.80 -11.36 -8.00
N HIS A 117 16.57 -12.66 -8.11
CA HIS A 117 15.44 -13.34 -7.47
C HIS A 117 15.47 -13.32 -5.94
N ASP A 118 16.66 -13.52 -5.36
CA ASP A 118 16.82 -13.69 -3.92
C ASP A 118 17.16 -12.38 -3.19
N ASP A 119 17.11 -11.24 -3.88
CA ASP A 119 17.32 -9.95 -3.22
C ASP A 119 16.14 -9.64 -2.30
N THR A 120 16.45 -9.18 -1.10
CA THR A 120 15.48 -8.74 -0.10
C THR A 120 15.92 -7.41 0.49
N TRP A 121 15.01 -6.63 1.07
CA TRP A 121 15.37 -5.33 1.66
C TRP A 121 16.53 -5.43 2.69
N PRO A 122 16.57 -6.43 3.58
CA PRO A 122 17.73 -6.68 4.43
C PRO A 122 19.07 -6.84 3.69
N ASN A 123 19.04 -7.45 2.50
CA ASN A 123 20.25 -7.82 1.75
C ASN A 123 20.62 -6.78 0.67
N MET A 124 19.68 -5.91 0.27
CA MET A 124 19.91 -4.84 -0.68
C MET A 124 20.75 -3.69 -0.07
N PRO A 125 21.56 -2.97 -0.87
CA PRO A 125 22.19 -1.73 -0.41
C PRO A 125 21.12 -0.64 -0.19
N ALA A 126 21.36 0.30 0.73
CA ALA A 126 20.37 1.33 1.07
C ALA A 126 20.07 2.26 -0.12
N GLU A 127 21.04 2.45 -1.01
CA GLU A 127 20.91 3.20 -2.27
C GLU A 127 19.83 2.58 -3.17
N LYS A 128 19.73 1.25 -3.17
CA LYS A 128 18.72 0.53 -3.94
C LYS A 128 17.32 0.76 -3.37
N ILE A 129 17.17 0.71 -2.04
CA ILE A 129 15.89 1.00 -1.38
C ILE A 129 15.47 2.45 -1.64
N LYS A 130 16.42 3.39 -1.58
CA LYS A 130 16.17 4.78 -1.97
C LYS A 130 15.67 4.90 -3.42
N GLU A 131 16.28 4.17 -4.36
CA GLU A 131 15.83 4.12 -5.75
C GLU A 131 14.40 3.56 -5.87
N ILE A 132 14.08 2.49 -5.12
CA ILE A 132 12.73 1.89 -5.07
C ILE A 132 11.69 2.91 -4.56
N LEU A 133 12.00 3.64 -3.47
CA LEU A 133 11.11 4.67 -2.93
C LEU A 133 10.87 5.81 -3.94
N GLY A 134 11.90 6.19 -4.71
CA GLY A 134 11.75 7.15 -5.81
C GLY A 134 10.77 6.64 -6.87
N VAL A 135 10.88 5.38 -7.27
CA VAL A 135 9.93 4.75 -8.21
C VAL A 135 8.51 4.71 -7.63
N PHE A 136 8.35 4.46 -6.31
CA PHE A 136 7.03 4.54 -5.67
C PHE A 136 6.43 5.94 -5.82
N GLY A 137 7.21 6.99 -5.52
CA GLY A 137 6.77 8.39 -5.66
C GLY A 137 6.39 8.73 -7.10
N GLU A 138 7.20 8.32 -8.07
CA GLU A 138 6.94 8.56 -9.49
C GLU A 138 5.64 7.89 -9.98
N ARG A 139 5.42 6.62 -9.61
CA ARG A 139 4.18 5.93 -10.00
C ARG A 139 2.96 6.53 -9.32
N ILE A 140 3.06 6.92 -8.05
CA ILE A 140 1.99 7.64 -7.36
C ILE A 140 1.67 8.96 -8.08
N SER A 141 2.69 9.77 -8.38
CA SER A 141 2.51 11.06 -9.06
C SER A 141 1.87 10.89 -10.43
N ASP A 142 2.33 9.89 -11.21
CA ASP A 142 1.81 9.61 -12.55
C ASP A 142 0.34 9.17 -12.52
N LEU A 143 -0.02 8.24 -11.63
CA LEU A 143 -1.40 7.78 -11.48
C LEU A 143 -2.34 8.87 -10.96
N LYS A 144 -1.86 9.80 -10.12
CA LYS A 144 -2.66 10.94 -9.65
C LYS A 144 -3.00 11.96 -10.76
N LYS A 145 -2.37 11.88 -11.94
CA LYS A 145 -2.77 12.70 -13.10
C LYS A 145 -4.14 12.29 -13.67
N ASP A 146 -4.56 11.04 -13.46
CA ASP A 146 -5.90 10.59 -13.86
C ASP A 146 -6.96 11.06 -12.85
N GLY A 147 -7.86 11.92 -13.29
CA GLY A 147 -8.98 12.43 -12.49
C GLY A 147 -10.01 11.38 -12.07
N ASN A 148 -9.97 10.16 -12.64
CA ASN A 148 -10.81 9.05 -12.20
C ASN A 148 -10.23 8.32 -10.98
N ILE A 149 -8.90 8.37 -10.79
CA ILE A 149 -8.21 7.72 -9.67
C ILE A 149 -8.34 8.61 -8.44
N ARG A 150 -9.03 8.13 -7.40
CA ARG A 150 -9.24 8.89 -6.15
C ARG A 150 -8.20 8.59 -5.09
N GLN A 151 -7.68 7.37 -5.06
CA GLN A 151 -6.69 6.91 -4.10
C GLN A 151 -5.63 6.11 -4.84
N VAL A 152 -4.37 6.38 -4.54
CA VAL A 152 -3.26 5.50 -4.92
C VAL A 152 -2.70 4.89 -3.65
N LEU A 153 -2.46 3.58 -3.65
CA LEU A 153 -1.89 2.85 -2.53
C LEU A 153 -0.70 2.05 -3.04
N VAL A 154 0.44 2.14 -2.35
CA VAL A 154 1.58 1.25 -2.58
C VAL A 154 1.66 0.29 -1.41
N TYR A 155 1.77 -1.00 -1.70
CA TYR A 155 2.01 -2.00 -0.67
C TYR A 155 2.98 -3.06 -1.15
N LYS A 156 3.70 -3.64 -0.19
CA LYS A 156 4.60 -4.76 -0.36
C LYS A 156 4.17 -5.88 0.57
N ASN A 157 4.15 -7.09 0.05
CA ASN A 157 3.95 -8.29 0.85
C ASN A 157 5.20 -9.17 0.69
N TYR A 158 5.67 -9.73 1.81
CA TYR A 158 6.81 -10.63 1.85
C TYR A 158 6.50 -11.82 2.75
N GLY A 159 7.09 -12.98 2.43
CA GLY A 159 6.94 -14.22 3.20
C GLY A 159 5.62 -14.95 2.96
N SER A 160 5.62 -16.25 3.28
CA SER A 160 4.52 -17.19 3.00
C SER A 160 3.22 -16.84 3.74
N GLY A 161 3.30 -16.18 4.90
CA GLY A 161 2.16 -15.70 5.69
C GLY A 161 1.33 -14.61 4.99
N THR A 162 1.82 -14.00 3.91
CA THR A 162 1.11 -12.98 3.14
C THR A 162 0.33 -13.49 1.93
N ARG A 163 0.29 -14.82 1.71
CA ARG A 163 -0.31 -15.46 0.52
C ARG A 163 0.29 -15.00 -0.82
N VAL A 164 1.47 -14.37 -0.80
CA VAL A 164 2.23 -14.05 -2.00
C VAL A 164 2.71 -15.35 -2.63
N LYS A 165 2.47 -15.48 -3.94
CA LYS A 165 2.86 -16.67 -4.70
C LYS A 165 4.19 -16.53 -5.45
N ILE A 166 4.65 -15.30 -5.69
CA ILE A 166 5.93 -15.02 -6.36
C ILE A 166 6.87 -14.45 -5.32
N THR A 167 7.91 -15.18 -4.95
CA THR A 167 8.85 -14.78 -3.89
C THR A 167 9.82 -13.68 -4.31
N HIS A 168 10.00 -13.49 -5.62
CA HIS A 168 10.83 -12.43 -6.19
C HIS A 168 10.43 -11.05 -5.62
N PRO A 169 11.38 -10.18 -5.23
CA PRO A 169 11.06 -8.92 -4.55
C PRO A 169 10.25 -7.98 -5.44
N HIS A 170 9.01 -7.72 -5.02
CA HIS A 170 8.14 -6.77 -5.69
C HIS A 170 7.24 -6.02 -4.70
N ALA A 171 6.75 -4.87 -5.16
CA ALA A 171 5.67 -4.12 -4.56
C ALA A 171 4.55 -3.94 -5.58
N VAL A 172 3.36 -3.58 -5.10
CA VAL A 172 2.18 -3.33 -5.93
C VAL A 172 1.74 -1.89 -5.73
N VAL A 173 1.46 -1.21 -6.84
CA VAL A 173 0.80 0.10 -6.86
C VAL A 173 -0.62 -0.08 -7.38
N VAL A 174 -1.58 0.41 -6.60
CA VAL A 174 -3.01 0.32 -6.94
C VAL A 174 -3.62 1.71 -7.01
N GLY A 175 -4.09 2.10 -8.18
CA GLY A 175 -4.94 3.26 -8.40
C GLY A 175 -6.41 2.88 -8.36
N SER A 176 -7.14 3.35 -7.35
CA SER A 176 -8.55 3.03 -7.10
C SER A 176 -9.48 4.19 -7.49
N PRO A 177 -10.65 3.91 -8.10
CA PRO A 177 -11.65 4.92 -8.45
C PRO A 177 -12.48 5.41 -7.25
N VAL A 178 -12.23 4.82 -6.07
CA VAL A 178 -12.90 5.15 -4.81
C VAL A 178 -11.88 5.28 -3.68
N ILE A 179 -12.21 6.09 -2.67
CA ILE A 179 -11.50 6.06 -1.39
C ILE A 179 -11.98 4.83 -0.61
N SER A 180 -11.06 3.96 -0.21
CA SER A 180 -11.36 2.78 0.61
C SER A 180 -11.95 3.19 1.96
N SER A 181 -12.75 2.31 2.57
CA SER A 181 -13.42 2.64 3.84
C SER A 181 -12.42 2.85 4.98
N ALA A 182 -11.34 2.05 5.02
CA ALA A 182 -10.24 2.25 5.96
C ALA A 182 -9.57 3.63 5.79
N MET A 183 -9.38 4.10 4.55
CA MET A 183 -8.84 5.44 4.32
C MET A 183 -9.85 6.53 4.71
N LYS A 184 -11.15 6.35 4.43
CA LYS A 184 -12.19 7.31 4.85
C LYS A 184 -12.22 7.49 6.37
N GLU A 185 -12.09 6.41 7.13
CA GLU A 185 -12.03 6.46 8.59
C GLU A 185 -10.82 7.25 9.07
N LYS A 186 -9.61 6.95 8.55
CA LYS A 186 -8.40 7.74 8.84
C LYS A 186 -8.61 9.23 8.55
N LEU A 187 -9.08 9.58 7.35
CA LEU A 187 -9.35 10.97 6.95
C LEU A 187 -10.36 11.66 7.88
N TRP A 188 -11.39 10.94 8.33
CA TRP A 188 -12.37 11.48 9.26
C TRP A 188 -11.73 11.83 10.61
N HIS A 189 -10.93 10.94 11.19
CA HIS A 189 -10.23 11.18 12.45
C HIS A 189 -9.21 12.32 12.34
N LEU A 190 -8.42 12.35 11.26
CA LEU A 190 -7.44 13.41 10.99
C LEU A 190 -8.13 14.78 10.91
N LYS A 191 -9.18 14.88 10.08
CA LYS A 191 -9.95 16.12 9.91
C LYS A 191 -10.66 16.54 11.18
N LYS A 192 -11.21 15.60 11.96
CA LYS A 192 -11.85 15.89 13.24
C LYS A 192 -10.85 16.49 14.23
N HIS A 193 -9.65 15.91 14.34
CA HIS A 193 -8.59 16.44 15.19
C HIS A 193 -8.18 17.83 14.73
N PHE A 194 -7.91 18.01 13.43
CA PHE A 194 -7.54 19.29 12.85
C PHE A 194 -8.60 20.38 13.09
N ASN A 195 -9.87 20.12 12.86
CA ASN A 195 -10.95 21.08 13.13
C ASN A 195 -11.02 21.50 14.62
N SER A 196 -10.61 20.63 15.53
CA SER A 196 -10.66 20.89 16.98
C SER A 196 -9.39 21.54 17.55
N LYS A 197 -8.23 21.27 16.93
CA LYS A 197 -6.90 21.67 17.45
C LYS A 197 -6.10 22.57 16.51
N ASN A 198 -6.55 22.73 15.26
CA ASN A 198 -5.87 23.41 14.16
C ASN A 198 -4.42 22.93 13.94
N ARG A 199 -4.17 21.63 14.16
CA ARG A 199 -2.87 20.96 14.03
C ARG A 199 -3.06 19.54 13.52
N CYS A 200 -2.06 19.00 12.83
CA CYS A 200 -2.07 17.61 12.37
C CYS A 200 -1.99 16.63 13.56
N LEU A 201 -2.83 15.59 13.54
CA LEU A 201 -2.86 14.55 14.58
C LEU A 201 -1.53 13.79 14.68
N LEU A 202 -0.94 13.40 13.55
CA LEU A 202 0.33 12.68 13.56
C LEU A 202 1.49 13.56 14.04
N CYS A 203 1.50 14.86 13.71
CA CYS A 203 2.49 15.80 14.27
C CYS A 203 2.36 15.95 15.80
N ASP A 204 1.14 15.97 16.32
CA ASP A 204 0.91 15.99 17.77
C ASP A 204 1.39 14.71 18.45
N ILE A 205 1.15 13.55 17.83
CA ILE A 205 1.64 12.27 18.32
C ILE A 205 3.17 12.24 18.30
N LEU A 206 3.81 12.67 17.21
CA LEU A 206 5.27 12.78 17.12
C LEU A 206 5.84 13.63 18.25
N GLY A 207 5.24 14.80 18.52
CA GLY A 207 5.69 15.67 19.61
C GLY A 207 5.53 15.06 21.01
N VAL A 208 4.67 14.06 21.20
CA VAL A 208 4.57 13.29 22.44
C VAL A 208 5.63 12.17 22.46
N GLU A 209 5.77 11.43 21.36
CA GLU A 209 6.72 10.31 21.26
C GLU A 209 8.17 10.78 21.34
N GLU A 210 8.54 11.90 20.72
CA GLU A 210 9.89 12.48 20.82
C GLU A 210 10.23 12.96 22.24
N LYS A 211 9.23 13.31 23.06
CA LYS A 211 9.45 13.68 24.46
C LYS A 211 9.61 12.48 25.38
N ASN A 212 8.87 11.40 25.13
CA ASN A 212 8.88 10.21 25.97
C ASN A 212 9.99 9.21 25.57
N GLY A 213 10.18 9.00 24.27
CA GLY A 213 11.21 8.12 23.71
C GLY A 213 10.95 6.61 23.86
N GLU A 214 10.07 6.18 24.77
CA GLU A 214 9.85 4.76 25.11
C GLU A 214 9.50 3.88 23.90
N ARG A 215 8.71 4.41 22.96
CA ARG A 215 8.24 3.67 21.77
C ARG A 215 9.04 3.92 20.50
N ILE A 216 10.09 4.76 20.56
CA ILE A 216 10.94 5.07 19.41
C ILE A 216 11.92 3.92 19.15
N ILE A 217 11.89 3.31 17.98
CA ILE A 217 12.81 2.22 17.61
C ILE A 217 14.09 2.80 17.00
N MET A 218 13.97 3.73 16.05
CA MET A 218 15.09 4.40 15.39
C MET A 218 14.70 5.81 14.96
N GLU A 219 15.68 6.69 14.84
CA GLU A 219 15.50 8.05 14.32
C GLU A 219 16.62 8.39 13.35
N SER A 220 16.27 9.11 12.30
CA SER A 220 17.21 9.81 11.43
C SER A 220 16.95 11.32 11.53
N ARG A 221 17.71 12.11 10.78
CA ARG A 221 17.48 13.56 10.70
C ARG A 221 16.07 13.92 10.21
N SER A 222 15.52 13.12 9.30
CA SER A 222 14.30 13.44 8.55
C SER A 222 13.10 12.58 8.95
N HIS A 223 13.32 11.37 9.47
CA HIS A 223 12.28 10.39 9.74
C HIS A 223 12.43 9.75 11.13
N ILE A 224 11.35 9.12 11.57
CA ILE A 224 11.27 8.39 12.82
C ILE A 224 10.55 7.06 12.59
N LEU A 225 11.09 6.01 13.20
CA LEU A 225 10.53 4.67 13.26
C LEU A 225 10.13 4.39 14.70
N LEU A 226 8.86 4.07 14.93
CA LEU A 226 8.32 3.81 16.26
C LEU A 226 7.36 2.62 16.27
N ALA A 227 7.17 2.02 17.44
CA ALA A 227 6.06 1.10 17.69
C ALA A 227 4.82 1.93 18.04
N PRO A 228 3.74 1.93 17.22
CA PRO A 228 2.61 2.79 17.48
C PRO A 228 1.93 2.40 18.81
N PRO A 229 1.49 3.37 19.65
CA PRO A 229 0.81 3.05 20.91
C PRO A 229 -0.52 2.32 20.71
N TRP A 230 -1.04 2.31 19.47
CA TRP A 230 -2.23 1.55 19.03
C TRP A 230 -1.87 0.31 18.19
N SER A 231 -0.69 -0.28 18.38
CA SER A 231 -0.24 -1.48 17.64
C SER A 231 -1.28 -2.59 17.68
N ARG A 232 -1.70 -3.03 16.50
CA ARG A 232 -2.74 -4.05 16.29
C ARG A 232 -2.17 -5.46 16.37
N VAL A 233 -0.89 -5.60 16.02
CA VAL A 233 -0.14 -6.85 16.05
C VAL A 233 1.21 -6.64 16.74
N PRO A 234 1.82 -7.69 17.30
CA PRO A 234 3.16 -7.61 17.86
C PRO A 234 4.17 -7.07 16.84
N TYR A 235 5.04 -6.17 17.29
CA TYR A 235 6.11 -5.56 16.48
C TYR A 235 5.63 -4.80 15.24
N GLU A 236 4.36 -4.35 15.23
CA GLU A 236 3.91 -3.35 14.26
C GLU A 236 4.81 -2.11 14.35
N MET A 237 5.21 -1.57 13.20
CA MET A 237 6.04 -0.37 13.14
C MET A 237 5.38 0.70 12.28
N LEU A 238 5.55 1.95 12.69
CA LEU A 238 5.13 3.14 11.96
C LEU A 238 6.36 3.97 11.62
N VAL A 239 6.50 4.32 10.34
CA VAL A 239 7.53 5.23 9.84
C VAL A 239 6.88 6.46 9.26
N LEU A 240 7.37 7.65 9.61
CA LEU A 240 6.84 8.92 9.11
C LEU A 240 7.91 10.00 9.17
N PRO A 241 7.82 11.06 8.35
CA PRO A 241 8.75 12.16 8.44
C PRO A 241 8.51 12.98 9.71
N LYS A 242 9.58 13.60 10.21
CA LYS A 242 9.50 14.49 11.37
C LYS A 242 8.85 15.83 11.03
N ARG A 243 8.96 16.23 9.76
CA ARG A 243 8.29 17.42 9.22
C ARG A 243 6.93 17.02 8.67
N HIS A 244 5.96 17.91 8.82
CA HIS A 244 4.63 17.69 8.27
C HIS A 244 4.67 17.63 6.74
N GLU A 245 4.43 16.44 6.20
CA GLU A 245 4.39 16.18 4.76
C GLU A 245 3.15 15.35 4.40
N PRO A 246 2.19 15.90 3.65
CA PRO A 246 0.95 15.18 3.29
C PRO A 246 1.12 14.19 2.12
N PHE A 247 2.08 14.46 1.22
CA PHE A 247 2.24 13.74 -0.04
C PHE A 247 3.59 13.02 -0.08
N PHE A 248 3.55 11.69 -0.04
CA PHE A 248 4.75 10.86 -0.16
C PHE A 248 5.53 11.15 -1.44
N GLU A 249 4.82 11.34 -2.56
CA GLU A 249 5.41 11.57 -3.88
C GLU A 249 6.11 12.94 -4.03
N GLU A 250 5.91 13.86 -3.09
CA GLU A 250 6.62 15.15 -3.04
C GLU A 250 7.83 15.12 -2.08
N SER A 251 8.00 14.02 -1.35
CA SER A 251 8.97 13.90 -0.26
C SER A 251 10.37 13.58 -0.78
N PHE A 252 11.39 14.08 -0.07
CA PHE A 252 12.78 13.73 -0.35
C PHE A 252 13.23 12.55 0.50
N PHE A 253 13.73 11.51 -0.14
CA PHE A 253 14.26 10.32 0.53
C PHE A 253 15.79 10.37 0.59
N ASP A 254 16.34 10.60 1.78
CA ASP A 254 17.78 10.51 2.03
C ASP A 254 18.22 9.04 2.23
N LEU A 255 19.55 8.83 2.28
CA LEU A 255 20.11 7.50 2.45
C LEU A 255 19.87 6.95 3.87
N GLU A 256 19.78 7.83 4.88
CA GLU A 256 19.49 7.44 6.27
C GLU A 256 18.09 6.83 6.40
N PHE A 257 17.09 7.41 5.73
CA PHE A 257 15.72 6.88 5.70
C PHE A 257 15.66 5.52 5.00
N ALA A 258 16.33 5.37 3.86
CA ALA A 258 16.40 4.08 3.17
C ALA A 258 17.11 3.01 4.03
N ALA A 259 18.19 3.38 4.72
CA ALA A 259 18.87 2.51 5.67
C ALA A 259 18.01 2.18 6.90
N MET A 260 17.18 3.12 7.37
CA MET A 260 16.22 2.89 8.46
C MET A 260 15.21 1.82 8.08
N LEU A 261 14.63 1.88 6.87
CA LEU A 261 13.68 0.86 6.39
C LEU A 261 14.33 -0.51 6.25
N LYS A 262 15.55 -0.57 5.69
CA LYS A 262 16.36 -1.79 5.68
C LYS A 262 16.52 -2.38 7.09
N THR A 263 16.95 -1.53 8.02
CA THR A 263 17.24 -1.92 9.41
C THR A 263 15.97 -2.34 10.15
N ALA A 264 14.82 -1.71 9.87
CA ALA A 264 13.53 -2.08 10.43
C ALA A 264 13.18 -3.55 10.11
N ILE A 265 13.36 -3.96 8.86
CA ILE A 265 13.11 -5.36 8.45
C ILE A 265 14.17 -6.31 9.02
N MET A 266 15.44 -5.89 9.10
CA MET A 266 16.49 -6.70 9.75
C MET A 266 16.19 -6.95 11.23
N LYS A 267 15.79 -5.92 11.97
CA LYS A 267 15.38 -6.01 13.38
C LYS A 267 14.16 -6.91 13.55
N LEU A 268 13.18 -6.79 12.65
CA LEU A 268 12.00 -7.65 12.66
C LEU A 268 12.36 -9.13 12.44
N ASN A 269 13.25 -9.42 11.48
CA ASN A 269 13.77 -10.77 11.23
C ASN A 269 14.55 -11.34 12.43
N ALA A 270 15.28 -10.49 13.15
CA ALA A 270 16.05 -10.91 14.33
C ALA A 270 15.14 -11.24 15.53
N VAL A 271 14.03 -10.53 15.69
CA VAL A 271 13.11 -10.69 16.82
C VAL A 271 12.07 -11.78 16.58
N VAL A 272 11.56 -11.88 15.35
CA VAL A 272 10.53 -12.85 14.98
C VAL A 272 11.19 -14.04 14.31
N THR A 273 11.60 -15.01 15.12
CA THR A 273 12.24 -16.25 14.66
C THR A 273 11.22 -17.33 14.34
N GLY A 274 11.48 -18.17 13.33
CA GLY A 274 10.70 -19.39 13.08
C GLY A 274 10.23 -19.60 11.64
N GLU A 275 10.52 -18.67 10.73
CA GLU A 275 10.29 -18.83 9.29
C GLU A 275 11.65 -18.96 8.58
N GLU A 276 11.80 -19.95 7.68
CA GLU A 276 13.05 -20.19 6.94
C GLU A 276 13.44 -18.99 6.05
N ASP A 277 12.45 -18.28 5.51
CA ASP A 277 12.62 -17.14 4.62
C ASP A 277 12.60 -15.78 5.35
N GLY A 278 12.66 -15.76 6.68
CA GLY A 278 12.44 -14.56 7.49
C GLY A 278 10.96 -14.22 7.67
N VAL A 279 10.68 -13.20 8.48
CA VAL A 279 9.31 -12.90 8.94
C VAL A 279 8.41 -12.46 7.79
N SER A 280 7.23 -13.06 7.69
CA SER A 280 6.19 -12.58 6.79
C SER A 280 5.68 -11.19 7.22
N TYR A 281 5.62 -10.22 6.31
CA TYR A 281 5.15 -8.86 6.63
C TYR A 281 4.42 -8.20 5.45
N THR A 282 3.52 -7.28 5.80
CA THR A 282 2.94 -6.32 4.84
C THR A 282 3.46 -4.93 5.16
N MET A 283 4.01 -4.23 4.18
CA MET A 283 4.34 -2.81 4.27
C MET A 283 3.37 -2.01 3.41
N VAL A 284 2.84 -0.90 3.92
CA VAL A 284 1.87 -0.06 3.20
C VAL A 284 2.29 1.40 3.29
N VAL A 285 2.39 2.07 2.15
CA VAL A 285 2.63 3.51 2.06
C VAL A 285 1.28 4.23 1.99
N TYR A 286 1.00 5.05 3.00
CA TYR A 286 -0.17 5.91 3.05
C TYR A 286 0.22 7.34 2.65
N THR A 287 -0.27 7.81 1.51
CA THR A 287 -0.16 9.20 1.02
C THR A 287 -1.56 9.84 0.95
N ALA A 288 -1.64 11.17 0.98
CA ALA A 288 -2.91 11.87 0.86
C ALA A 288 -3.63 11.52 -0.46
N PRO A 289 -4.98 11.44 -0.47
CA PRO A 289 -5.77 11.15 -1.67
C PRO A 289 -5.51 12.08 -2.86
N ASN A 290 -5.92 11.64 -4.07
CA ASN A 290 -5.75 12.43 -5.28
C ASN A 290 -6.62 13.71 -5.23
N GLN A 291 -5.97 14.87 -5.18
CA GLN A 291 -6.64 16.17 -5.16
C GLN A 291 -7.33 16.50 -6.49
N ASN A 292 -6.85 15.93 -7.60
CA ASN A 292 -7.40 16.17 -8.94
C ASN A 292 -8.78 15.50 -9.15
N ALA A 293 -9.08 14.43 -8.41
CA ALA A 293 -10.27 13.62 -8.64
C ALA A 293 -11.54 14.14 -7.92
N CYS A 294 -11.40 14.98 -6.89
CA CYS A 294 -12.54 15.54 -6.16
C CYS A 294 -12.12 16.66 -5.19
N TRP A 295 -11.73 17.82 -5.73
CA TRP A 295 -11.21 18.95 -4.94
C TRP A 295 -12.15 19.43 -3.81
N SER A 296 -13.47 19.28 -3.97
CA SER A 296 -14.45 19.86 -3.03
C SER A 296 -14.63 19.13 -1.69
N LYS A 297 -14.19 17.87 -1.53
CA LYS A 297 -14.43 17.10 -0.29
C LYS A 297 -13.27 17.12 0.71
N TRP A 298 -12.05 17.38 0.25
CA TRP A 298 -10.82 17.16 1.02
C TRP A 298 -9.91 18.39 1.00
N GLN A 299 -10.45 19.53 1.45
CA GLN A 299 -9.78 20.84 1.39
C GLN A 299 -8.59 20.96 2.37
N THR A 300 -8.59 20.17 3.45
CA THR A 300 -7.64 20.26 4.56
C THR A 300 -6.50 19.24 4.48
N LEU A 301 -6.38 18.49 3.37
CA LEU A 301 -5.39 17.42 3.25
C LEU A 301 -3.95 17.90 3.45
N ARG A 302 -3.66 19.15 3.04
CA ARG A 302 -2.32 19.70 3.16
C ARG A 302 -1.95 19.98 4.62
N GLU A 303 -2.94 20.17 5.48
CA GLU A 303 -2.79 20.56 6.87
C GLU A 303 -3.04 19.39 7.83
N ASP A 304 -3.93 18.45 7.48
CA ASP A 304 -4.36 17.37 8.37
C ASP A 304 -3.79 15.99 8.03
N PHE A 305 -3.38 15.74 6.79
CA PHE A 305 -2.78 14.49 6.37
C PHE A 305 -1.27 14.53 6.51
N HIS A 306 -0.69 13.43 6.97
CA HIS A 306 0.75 13.27 7.10
C HIS A 306 1.06 11.85 6.63
N TRP A 307 1.82 11.74 5.55
CA TRP A 307 2.13 10.45 4.96
C TRP A 307 2.91 9.59 5.96
N HIS A 308 2.69 8.29 5.91
CA HIS A 308 3.36 7.33 6.78
C HIS A 308 3.42 5.96 6.11
N ILE A 309 4.35 5.14 6.58
CA ILE A 309 4.50 3.74 6.21
C ILE A 309 4.12 2.90 7.43
N GLU A 310 3.19 1.97 7.24
CA GLU A 310 2.91 0.94 8.24
C GLU A 310 3.62 -0.35 7.83
N ILE A 311 4.43 -0.92 8.73
CA ILE A 311 5.01 -2.26 8.59
C ILE A 311 4.27 -3.17 9.57
N ILE A 312 3.56 -4.16 9.02
CA ILE A 312 2.63 -5.01 9.74
C ILE A 312 3.11 -6.46 9.63
N PRO A 313 3.77 -7.00 10.66
CA PRO A 313 4.15 -8.40 10.72
C PRO A 313 2.93 -9.33 10.62
N ARG A 314 3.05 -10.44 9.90
CA ARG A 314 2.01 -11.46 9.69
C ARG A 314 2.26 -12.71 10.55
N ILE A 315 2.43 -12.48 11.86
CA ILE A 315 2.82 -13.50 12.84
C ILE A 315 1.64 -14.41 13.22
N ARG A 316 0.40 -13.92 13.11
CA ARG A 316 -0.80 -14.66 13.47
C ARG A 316 -1.97 -14.31 12.56
N LEU A 317 -2.96 -15.21 12.55
CA LEU A 317 -4.27 -14.95 11.98
C LEU A 317 -5.15 -14.18 12.98
N TYR A 318 -6.10 -13.41 12.45
CA TYR A 318 -7.13 -12.78 13.26
C TYR A 318 -8.15 -13.82 13.72
N SER A 319 -8.52 -13.75 14.99
CA SER A 319 -9.59 -14.57 15.56
C SER A 319 -10.97 -14.13 15.07
N SER A 320 -11.98 -14.99 15.24
CA SER A 320 -13.38 -14.64 14.92
C SER A 320 -13.87 -13.41 15.69
N PHE A 321 -13.39 -13.21 16.93
CA PHE A 321 -13.72 -12.02 17.73
C PHE A 321 -13.19 -10.73 17.08
N GLU A 322 -11.93 -10.73 16.66
CA GLU A 322 -11.30 -9.57 16.01
C GLU A 322 -11.96 -9.26 14.67
N ILE A 323 -12.27 -10.28 13.87
CA ILE A 323 -12.97 -10.13 12.60
C ILE A 323 -14.39 -9.55 12.80
N ALA A 324 -15.12 -10.03 13.81
CA ALA A 324 -16.51 -9.62 14.04
C ALA A 324 -16.64 -8.24 14.68
N THR A 325 -15.75 -7.88 15.61
CA THR A 325 -15.84 -6.63 16.40
C THR A 325 -14.99 -5.50 15.82
N GLY A 326 -13.94 -5.82 15.06
CA GLY A 326 -12.91 -4.86 14.66
C GLY A 326 -11.91 -4.52 15.78
N PHE A 327 -12.01 -5.14 16.96
CA PHE A 327 -10.95 -5.05 17.96
C PHE A 327 -9.73 -5.86 17.55
N HIS A 328 -8.58 -5.47 18.12
CA HIS A 328 -7.31 -6.15 17.92
C HIS A 328 -6.80 -6.67 19.26
N ILE A 329 -6.29 -7.91 19.25
CA ILE A 329 -5.68 -8.52 20.43
C ILE A 329 -4.16 -8.53 20.22
N ASN A 330 -3.46 -7.63 20.91
CA ASN A 330 -2.01 -7.59 20.90
C ASN A 330 -1.50 -7.99 22.30
N ASN A 331 -0.66 -9.02 22.36
CA ASN A 331 -0.09 -9.55 23.59
C ASN A 331 1.33 -9.01 23.88
N VAL A 332 1.83 -8.09 23.06
CA VAL A 332 3.10 -7.39 23.28
C VAL A 332 2.81 -5.90 23.37
N LEU A 333 3.22 -5.27 24.47
CA LEU A 333 3.05 -3.83 24.63
C LEU A 333 3.93 -3.08 23.61
N PRO A 334 3.47 -1.95 23.04
CA PRO A 334 4.29 -1.16 22.12
C PRO A 334 5.64 -0.72 22.71
N GLU A 335 5.70 -0.43 24.01
CA GLU A 335 6.91 -0.07 24.74
C GLU A 335 7.91 -1.24 24.78
N GLU A 336 7.42 -2.44 25.12
CA GLU A 336 8.21 -3.67 25.12
C GLU A 336 8.68 -4.02 23.70
N ALA A 337 7.80 -3.92 22.71
CA ALA A 337 8.13 -4.15 21.31
C ALA A 337 9.25 -3.22 20.84
N ALA A 338 9.14 -1.92 21.15
CA ALA A 338 10.16 -0.95 20.81
C ALA A 338 11.49 -1.24 21.51
N GLU A 339 11.46 -1.62 22.80
CA GLU A 339 12.67 -1.99 23.54
C GLU A 339 13.37 -3.20 22.94
N VAL A 340 12.62 -4.26 22.62
CA VAL A 340 13.16 -5.48 22.01
C VAL A 340 13.74 -5.17 20.62
N LEU A 341 13.01 -4.43 19.79
CA LEU A 341 13.48 -4.04 18.45
C LEU A 341 14.70 -3.11 18.50
N ARG A 342 14.83 -2.23 19.50
CA ARG A 342 16.04 -1.41 19.69
C ARG A 342 17.28 -2.26 19.96
N LYS A 343 17.14 -3.30 20.79
CA LYS A 343 18.24 -4.18 21.24
C LYS A 343 18.68 -5.23 20.22
N ALA A 344 17.76 -5.67 19.35
CA ALA A 344 18.04 -6.58 18.25
C ALA A 344 18.93 -5.93 17.18
#